data_AF-A0A9D9MZI8-F1
#
_entry.id   AF-A0A9D9MZI8-F1
#
_cell.length_a   1.000
_cell.length_b   1.000
_cell.length_c   1.000
_cell.angle_alpha   90.00
_cell.angle_beta   90.00
_cell.angle_gamma   90.00
#
_symmetry.space_group_name_H-M   'P 1'
#
loop_
_entity.id
_entity.type
_entity.pdbx_description
1 polymer ?
#
loop_
_entity_poly.entity_id
_entity_poly.type
_entity_poly.pdbx_seq_one_letter_code
_entity_poly.pdbx_strand_id
1 'polypeptide(L)'
;MKQIYKILLTFAILPFLGGCVDQFGEKLYGPDRTVAPESNGPQTVMFMNMTEAAQPVSTMPVDVIFSAAQPTGQTKDVVMSARMASGKSKADRNFTVHVVDNAEILKSYEEANGYEVSALPQEAYVLLTDIISLEYGAEEAFSQSILRIVNSESLELETDYLLALELGPQEGFVIDEGNGVLYIHVKRKGGSGEPAGAADFRPMSGDNALDPEGVDLGINRNNLYYTLTGADAMSGMSACTIEGLIYVDSFKEDSERGNGTLAGISSVWGYEASGVPVDFLLRFGDASVSPDRLQLVVSDAKYMIDYTFKEKQWYHIAVTYDGEKLSFYVDGRERFSTARQGTMNLATSGRFNLGQSFNQWRGFNGMMSEVRVWNVARTAKELKDNAIYLVDMAASGSLVAYWKMNAAMAGSGDTMIEDMSGNGYDITVARQGASSTVTPKVVINNDIDINIR
;
A
#
# COMPACT_ATOMS: atom_id res chain seq x y z
N MET A 1 23.62 -69.44 23.13
CA MET A 1 23.09 -68.06 23.25
C MET A 1 24.24 -67.08 23.07
N LYS A 2 23.96 -65.96 22.38
CA LYS A 2 24.88 -65.14 21.56
C LYS A 2 26.04 -64.44 22.30
N GLN A 3 27.13 -64.24 21.55
CA GLN A 3 28.30 -63.37 21.78
C GLN A 3 27.93 -61.91 22.05
N ILE A 4 28.82 -61.16 22.74
CA ILE A 4 29.57 -60.00 22.18
C ILE A 4 30.57 -59.45 23.22
N TYR A 5 31.80 -59.21 22.76
CA TYR A 5 32.95 -58.66 23.47
C TYR A 5 32.84 -57.13 23.67
N LYS A 6 33.26 -56.66 24.85
CA LYS A 6 33.55 -55.27 25.21
C LYS A 6 35.06 -55.14 25.37
N ILE A 7 35.75 -54.31 24.58
CA ILE A 7 37.06 -53.75 24.96
C ILE A 7 37.14 -52.30 24.43
N LEU A 8 37.13 -51.34 25.37
CA LEU A 8 37.59 -49.97 25.16
C LEU A 8 39.13 -49.99 25.05
N LEU A 9 39.68 -49.23 24.10
CA LEU A 9 41.06 -48.77 24.17
C LEU A 9 41.15 -47.31 23.74
N THR A 10 41.64 -46.47 24.65
CA THR A 10 41.98 -45.05 24.47
C THR A 10 43.48 -44.96 24.19
N PHE A 11 43.93 -44.32 23.09
CA PHE A 11 45.27 -43.69 22.92
C PHE A 11 45.16 -42.79 21.66
N ALA A 12 45.23 -41.46 21.78
CA ALA A 12 46.42 -40.60 21.85
C ALA A 12 46.95 -40.16 20.48
N ILE A 13 47.21 -38.86 20.40
CA ILE A 13 47.62 -38.04 19.25
C ILE A 13 49.05 -38.38 18.81
N LEU A 14 49.28 -38.51 17.49
CA LEU A 14 50.49 -38.03 16.81
C LEU A 14 50.23 -37.78 15.30
N PRO A 15 50.75 -36.68 14.74
CA PRO A 15 50.64 -36.33 13.32
C PRO A 15 51.70 -37.07 12.48
N PHE A 16 51.62 -36.92 11.15
CA PHE A 16 52.46 -37.49 10.07
C PHE A 16 51.91 -38.76 9.41
N LEU A 17 51.27 -38.59 8.25
CA LEU A 17 51.88 -38.84 6.93
C LEU A 17 50.80 -38.70 5.85
N GLY A 18 50.77 -37.54 5.18
CA GLY A 18 49.93 -37.23 4.02
C GLY A 18 50.38 -37.95 2.75
N GLY A 19 50.56 -39.26 2.80
CA GLY A 19 51.09 -40.05 1.68
C GLY A 19 50.27 -41.26 1.27
N CYS A 20 49.12 -41.53 1.90
CA CYS A 20 48.38 -42.78 1.67
C CYS A 20 46.96 -42.62 1.10
N VAL A 21 46.47 -41.40 0.89
CA VAL A 21 45.11 -41.17 0.32
C VAL A 21 45.13 -41.17 -1.21
N ASP A 22 46.26 -40.79 -1.85
CA ASP A 22 46.31 -40.65 -3.30
C ASP A 22 46.35 -41.99 -4.06
N GLN A 23 46.97 -43.03 -3.49
CA GLN A 23 47.07 -44.33 -4.18
C GLN A 23 45.75 -45.13 -4.25
N PHE A 24 44.75 -44.82 -3.42
CA PHE A 24 43.46 -45.51 -3.48
C PHE A 24 42.53 -44.88 -4.54
N GLY A 25 42.65 -43.56 -4.77
CA GLY A 25 41.90 -42.84 -5.81
C GLY A 25 42.42 -43.10 -7.21
N GLU A 26 43.74 -43.16 -7.41
CA GLU A 26 44.36 -43.40 -8.72
C GLU A 26 44.02 -44.78 -9.31
N LYS A 27 43.79 -45.79 -8.45
CA LYS A 27 43.48 -47.16 -8.91
C LYS A 27 42.03 -47.36 -9.37
N LEU A 28 41.12 -46.42 -9.08
CA LEU A 28 39.70 -46.53 -9.42
C LEU A 28 39.24 -45.52 -10.49
N TYR A 29 39.87 -44.34 -10.60
CA TYR A 29 39.30 -43.22 -11.38
C TYR A 29 40.21 -42.61 -12.47
N GLY A 30 41.47 -43.05 -12.59
CA GLY A 30 42.42 -42.53 -13.59
C GLY A 30 42.92 -41.10 -13.29
N PRO A 31 43.95 -40.62 -14.01
CA PRO A 31 44.71 -39.42 -13.66
C PRO A 31 43.96 -38.08 -13.78
N ASP A 32 42.75 -38.06 -14.36
CA ASP A 32 42.00 -36.84 -14.67
C ASP A 32 40.75 -36.61 -13.79
N ARG A 33 40.55 -37.37 -12.70
CA ARG A 33 39.36 -37.21 -11.84
C ARG A 33 39.67 -37.32 -10.35
N THR A 34 40.39 -36.35 -9.82
CA THR A 34 40.36 -36.02 -8.39
C THR A 34 39.58 -34.73 -8.18
N VAL A 35 38.27 -34.78 -8.38
CA VAL A 35 37.40 -33.71 -7.84
C VAL A 35 37.29 -34.00 -6.35
N ALA A 36 37.90 -33.15 -5.53
CA ALA A 36 37.65 -33.17 -4.09
C ALA A 36 36.12 -33.16 -3.87
N PRO A 37 35.57 -33.94 -2.93
CA PRO A 37 34.15 -33.86 -2.64
C PRO A 37 33.87 -32.41 -2.22
N GLU A 38 33.08 -31.70 -3.03
CA GLU A 38 32.61 -30.36 -2.67
C GLU A 38 32.01 -30.45 -1.26
N SER A 39 32.31 -29.48 -0.41
CA SER A 39 31.77 -29.48 0.95
C SER A 39 30.25 -29.53 0.88
N ASN A 40 29.67 -30.67 1.27
CA ASN A 40 28.22 -30.89 1.40
C ASN A 40 27.67 -30.19 2.64
N GLY A 41 28.00 -28.91 2.80
CA GLY A 41 27.30 -28.05 3.75
C GLY A 41 25.86 -27.84 3.27
N PRO A 42 24.91 -27.60 4.20
CA PRO A 42 23.55 -27.31 3.82
C PRO A 42 23.49 -26.06 2.93
N GLN A 43 22.64 -26.09 1.91
CA GLN A 43 22.43 -24.95 1.01
C GLN A 43 21.33 -24.03 1.54
N THR A 44 21.52 -22.73 1.45
CA THR A 44 20.50 -21.76 1.90
C THR A 44 19.47 -21.49 0.81
N VAL A 45 18.19 -21.56 1.16
CA VAL A 45 17.04 -21.25 0.31
C VAL A 45 16.25 -20.12 0.93
N MET A 46 15.68 -19.26 0.09
CA MET A 46 14.75 -18.22 0.47
C MET A 46 13.34 -18.57 0.01
N PHE A 47 12.38 -18.40 0.91
CA PHE A 47 10.96 -18.42 0.63
C PHE A 47 10.54 -17.09 -0.01
N MET A 48 9.76 -17.18 -1.08
CA MET A 48 9.44 -16.06 -1.97
C MET A 48 7.92 -15.86 -2.05
N ASN A 49 7.48 -14.60 -1.91
CA ASN A 49 6.14 -14.16 -2.30
C ASN A 49 6.17 -13.72 -3.77
N MET A 50 5.26 -14.26 -4.56
CA MET A 50 5.15 -14.05 -6.01
C MET A 50 3.85 -13.35 -6.43
N THR A 51 3.02 -12.92 -5.48
CA THR A 51 1.64 -12.44 -5.71
C THR A 51 1.56 -11.16 -6.54
N GLU A 52 2.55 -10.27 -6.42
CA GLU A 52 2.62 -9.03 -7.23
C GLU A 52 3.98 -8.90 -7.91
N ALA A 53 5.03 -8.93 -7.10
CA ALA A 53 6.41 -8.91 -7.53
C ALA A 53 7.17 -9.96 -6.71
N ALA A 54 8.11 -10.63 -7.36
CA ALA A 54 8.95 -11.63 -6.72
C ALA A 54 9.82 -10.99 -5.64
N GLN A 55 9.54 -11.28 -4.38
CA GLN A 55 10.28 -10.74 -3.25
C GLN A 55 10.45 -11.79 -2.15
N PRO A 56 11.57 -11.78 -1.42
CA PRO A 56 11.72 -12.62 -0.24
C PRO A 56 10.61 -12.32 0.76
N VAL A 57 10.06 -13.38 1.34
CA VAL A 57 9.14 -13.27 2.47
C VAL A 57 9.80 -12.51 3.63
N SER A 58 9.03 -11.70 4.34
CA SER A 58 9.48 -10.89 5.46
C SER A 58 8.48 -10.94 6.61
N THR A 59 8.79 -10.25 7.71
CA THR A 59 7.88 -10.07 8.83
C THR A 59 6.69 -9.17 8.53
N MET A 60 6.69 -8.45 7.40
CA MET A 60 5.51 -7.70 6.94
C MET A 60 4.49 -8.67 6.30
N PRO A 61 3.21 -8.57 6.67
CA PRO A 61 2.19 -9.44 6.09
C PRO A 61 1.90 -9.09 4.63
N VAL A 62 1.33 -10.06 3.93
CA VAL A 62 0.60 -9.84 2.67
C VAL A 62 -0.85 -9.58 3.00
N ASP A 63 -1.35 -8.40 2.61
CA ASP A 63 -2.72 -7.98 2.87
C ASP A 63 -3.70 -8.54 1.82
N VAL A 64 -4.75 -9.21 2.29
CA VAL A 64 -5.85 -9.76 1.50
C VAL A 64 -7.17 -9.22 2.04
N ILE A 65 -7.61 -8.10 1.48
CA ILE A 65 -8.79 -7.38 1.94
C ILE A 65 -10.00 -7.70 1.05
N PHE A 66 -11.14 -8.01 1.66
CA PHE A 66 -12.43 -8.10 0.98
C PHE A 66 -13.35 -6.98 1.44
N SER A 67 -14.18 -6.51 0.51
CA SER A 67 -15.27 -5.59 0.77
C SER A 67 -16.55 -6.36 1.16
N ALA A 68 -17.42 -5.76 1.98
CA ALA A 68 -18.77 -6.24 2.26
C ALA A 68 -19.69 -6.21 1.04
N ALA A 69 -19.48 -5.27 0.10
CA ALA A 69 -20.21 -5.24 -1.17
C ALA A 69 -19.81 -6.39 -2.11
N GLN A 70 -18.61 -6.97 -1.93
CA GLN A 70 -18.19 -8.12 -2.71
C GLN A 70 -19.02 -9.37 -2.33
N PRO A 71 -19.50 -10.15 -3.31
CA PRO A 71 -20.29 -11.33 -3.03
C PRO A 71 -19.46 -12.38 -2.29
N THR A 72 -20.11 -13.07 -1.34
CA THR A 72 -19.55 -14.26 -0.70
C THR A 72 -19.10 -15.26 -1.78
N GLY A 73 -17.92 -15.84 -1.60
CA GLY A 73 -17.30 -16.79 -2.52
C GLY A 73 -16.30 -16.18 -3.50
N GLN A 74 -16.13 -14.84 -3.54
CA GLN A 74 -15.01 -14.23 -4.24
C GLN A 74 -13.67 -14.67 -3.63
N THR A 75 -12.63 -14.75 -4.45
CA THR A 75 -11.34 -15.33 -4.03
C THR A 75 -10.15 -14.46 -4.42
N LYS A 76 -9.08 -14.54 -3.63
CA LYS A 76 -7.77 -13.97 -3.95
C LYS A 76 -6.69 -15.00 -3.70
N ASP A 77 -5.73 -15.08 -4.63
CA ASP A 77 -4.66 -16.07 -4.57
C ASP A 77 -3.35 -15.40 -4.12
N VAL A 78 -2.69 -16.01 -3.15
CA VAL A 78 -1.33 -15.70 -2.73
C VAL A 78 -0.42 -16.79 -3.28
N VAL A 79 0.55 -16.36 -4.08
CA VAL A 79 1.45 -17.26 -4.82
C VAL A 79 2.81 -17.27 -4.15
N MET A 80 3.33 -18.46 -3.89
CA MET A 80 4.57 -18.68 -3.16
C MET A 80 5.52 -19.56 -3.96
N SER A 81 6.82 -19.28 -3.83
CA SER A 81 7.89 -20.06 -4.46
C SER A 81 9.12 -20.10 -3.55
N ALA A 82 10.20 -20.71 -4.01
CA ALA A 82 11.48 -20.73 -3.33
C ALA A 82 12.61 -20.48 -4.33
N ARG A 83 13.70 -19.88 -3.85
CA ARG A 83 14.92 -19.71 -4.65
C ARG A 83 16.17 -19.91 -3.81
N MET A 84 17.28 -20.26 -4.44
CA MET A 84 18.58 -20.33 -3.78
C MET A 84 19.01 -18.95 -3.30
N ALA A 85 19.56 -18.87 -2.08
CA ALA A 85 20.18 -17.63 -1.59
C ALA A 85 21.48 -17.31 -2.35
N SER A 86 22.19 -18.35 -2.78
CA SER A 86 23.36 -18.23 -3.64
C SER A 86 23.61 -19.51 -4.43
N GLY A 87 24.16 -19.34 -5.64
CA GLY A 87 24.50 -20.45 -6.51
C GLY A 87 23.29 -21.27 -6.96
N LYS A 88 23.55 -22.51 -7.36
CA LYS A 88 22.56 -23.45 -7.90
C LYS A 88 22.28 -24.58 -6.92
N SER A 89 21.08 -25.13 -6.97
CA SER A 89 20.74 -26.33 -6.21
C SER A 89 21.66 -27.49 -6.56
N LYS A 90 22.10 -28.24 -5.56
CA LYS A 90 22.90 -29.46 -5.70
C LYS A 90 22.07 -30.73 -5.54
N ALA A 91 20.74 -30.60 -5.44
CA ALA A 91 19.82 -31.74 -5.36
C ALA A 91 18.41 -31.38 -5.85
N ASP A 92 17.68 -32.38 -6.34
CA ASP A 92 16.23 -32.25 -6.55
C ASP A 92 15.53 -32.27 -5.19
N ARG A 93 14.66 -31.29 -4.94
CA ARG A 93 13.90 -31.18 -3.69
C ARG A 93 12.49 -30.66 -3.88
N ASN A 94 11.60 -31.20 -3.06
CA ASN A 94 10.24 -30.72 -2.89
C ASN A 94 10.12 -30.16 -1.48
N PHE A 95 9.86 -28.86 -1.39
CA PHE A 95 9.54 -28.17 -0.15
C PHE A 95 8.03 -28.15 0.00
N THR A 96 7.53 -28.56 1.16
CA THR A 96 6.10 -28.46 1.48
C THR A 96 5.85 -27.15 2.21
N VAL A 97 4.83 -26.41 1.80
CA VAL A 97 4.31 -25.24 2.51
C VAL A 97 3.20 -25.73 3.44
N HIS A 98 3.30 -25.41 4.72
CA HIS A 98 2.26 -25.74 5.70
C HIS A 98 1.75 -24.50 6.40
N VAL A 99 0.46 -24.52 6.72
CA VAL A 99 -0.15 -23.53 7.59
C VAL A 99 0.34 -23.76 9.01
N VAL A 100 0.71 -22.68 9.69
CA VAL A 100 1.12 -22.72 11.09
C VAL A 100 -0.04 -22.29 11.97
N ASP A 101 -0.62 -23.25 12.67
CA ASP A 101 -1.67 -23.02 13.66
C ASP A 101 -1.02 -23.00 15.06
N ASN A 102 -0.42 -21.87 15.42
CA ASN A 102 0.23 -21.67 16.71
C ASN A 102 -0.16 -20.31 17.32
N ALA A 103 -0.82 -20.35 18.48
CA ALA A 103 -1.20 -19.15 19.23
C ALA A 103 0.01 -18.25 19.59
N GLU A 104 1.22 -18.81 19.72
CA GLU A 104 2.43 -18.05 19.98
C GLU A 104 2.84 -17.16 18.79
N ILE A 105 2.52 -17.56 17.55
CA ILE A 105 2.81 -16.76 16.36
C ILE A 105 1.90 -15.54 16.29
N LEU A 106 0.60 -15.71 16.58
CA LEU A 106 -0.32 -14.59 16.69
C LEU A 106 0.18 -13.61 17.75
N LYS A 107 0.47 -14.10 18.95
CA LYS A 107 0.97 -13.28 20.04
C LYS A 107 2.27 -12.54 19.68
N SER A 108 3.22 -13.23 19.05
CA SER A 108 4.47 -12.62 18.59
C SER A 108 4.23 -11.53 17.55
N TYR A 109 3.26 -11.74 16.65
CA TYR A 109 2.86 -10.76 15.65
C TYR A 109 2.18 -9.54 16.31
N GLU A 110 1.26 -9.75 17.25
CA GLU A 110 0.58 -8.69 18.00
C GLU A 110 1.59 -7.84 18.80
N GLU A 111 2.53 -8.48 19.51
CA GLU A 111 3.58 -7.79 20.28
C GLU A 111 4.50 -6.96 19.37
N ALA A 112 4.83 -7.47 18.18
CA ALA A 112 5.69 -6.77 17.24
C ALA A 112 5.00 -5.60 16.52
N ASN A 113 3.68 -5.69 16.31
CA ASN A 113 2.94 -4.73 15.47
C ASN A 113 1.97 -3.81 16.26
N GLY A 114 1.69 -4.12 17.53
CA GLY A 114 0.89 -3.26 18.42
C GLY A 114 -0.61 -3.21 18.10
N TYR A 115 -1.16 -4.28 17.50
CA TYR A 115 -2.61 -4.42 17.29
C TYR A 115 -3.02 -5.90 17.37
N GLU A 116 -4.26 -6.13 17.83
CA GLU A 116 -4.84 -7.47 18.03
C GLU A 116 -5.27 -8.10 16.70
N VAL A 117 -5.12 -9.42 16.58
CA VAL A 117 -5.56 -10.19 15.41
C VAL A 117 -6.22 -11.51 15.85
N SER A 118 -7.18 -11.97 15.06
CA SER A 118 -7.79 -13.28 15.22
C SER A 118 -7.15 -14.31 14.28
N ALA A 119 -7.20 -15.59 14.63
CA ALA A 119 -6.79 -16.65 13.70
C ALA A 119 -7.76 -16.71 12.52
N LEU A 120 -7.24 -16.79 11.28
CA LEU A 120 -8.09 -16.89 10.10
C LEU A 120 -8.93 -18.19 10.14
N PRO A 121 -10.28 -18.10 10.00
CA PRO A 121 -11.13 -19.29 9.99
C PRO A 121 -10.79 -20.23 8.84
N GLN A 122 -10.83 -21.54 9.10
CA GLN A 122 -10.45 -22.57 8.11
C GLN A 122 -11.30 -22.52 6.84
N GLU A 123 -12.54 -22.06 6.92
CA GLU A 123 -13.45 -21.94 5.78
C GLU A 123 -13.09 -20.77 4.85
N ALA A 124 -12.25 -19.84 5.31
CA ALA A 124 -11.84 -18.66 4.57
C ALA A 124 -10.57 -18.87 3.73
N TYR A 125 -9.97 -20.05 3.74
CA TYR A 125 -8.80 -20.33 2.90
C TYR A 125 -8.68 -21.79 2.48
N VAL A 126 -7.99 -22.02 1.37
CA VAL A 126 -7.63 -23.34 0.86
C VAL A 126 -6.22 -23.28 0.27
N LEU A 127 -5.34 -24.17 0.71
CA LEU A 127 -4.04 -24.38 0.07
C LEU A 127 -4.24 -25.29 -1.15
N LEU A 128 -4.28 -24.71 -2.34
CA LEU A 128 -4.57 -25.42 -3.60
C LEU A 128 -3.39 -26.30 -4.03
N THR A 129 -2.18 -25.77 -3.84
CA THR A 129 -0.93 -26.51 -3.99
C THR A 129 -0.03 -26.17 -2.82
N ASP A 130 0.59 -27.19 -2.25
CA ASP A 130 1.44 -27.09 -1.06
C ASP A 130 2.89 -27.48 -1.35
N ILE A 131 3.24 -27.81 -2.60
CA ILE A 131 4.59 -28.26 -2.98
C ILE A 131 5.28 -27.22 -3.87
N ILE A 132 6.50 -26.88 -3.50
CA ILE A 132 7.45 -26.08 -4.28
C ILE A 132 8.63 -26.97 -4.64
N SER A 133 8.91 -27.14 -5.93
CA SER A 133 9.88 -28.09 -6.46
C SER A 133 11.07 -27.36 -7.08
N LEU A 134 12.26 -27.75 -6.65
CA LEU A 134 13.54 -27.21 -7.09
C LEU A 134 14.35 -28.34 -7.72
N GLU A 135 14.82 -28.14 -8.96
CA GLU A 135 15.65 -29.12 -9.66
C GLU A 135 17.15 -28.89 -9.40
N TYR A 136 17.91 -29.97 -9.51
CA TYR A 136 19.37 -29.92 -9.56
C TYR A 136 19.83 -28.92 -10.63
N GLY A 137 20.72 -28.00 -10.24
CA GLY A 137 21.27 -26.99 -11.13
C GLY A 137 20.39 -25.75 -11.33
N ALA A 138 19.20 -25.69 -10.71
CA ALA A 138 18.33 -24.52 -10.76
C ALA A 138 18.66 -23.49 -9.66
N GLU A 139 18.41 -22.21 -9.94
CA GLU A 139 18.48 -21.11 -8.96
C GLU A 139 17.10 -20.81 -8.35
N GLU A 140 16.03 -21.11 -9.09
CA GLU A 140 14.65 -20.85 -8.71
C GLU A 140 13.82 -22.14 -8.86
N ALA A 141 12.84 -22.31 -7.99
CA ALA A 141 11.89 -23.41 -8.09
C ALA A 141 11.04 -23.27 -9.38
N PHE A 142 10.76 -24.38 -10.03
CA PHE A 142 9.97 -24.41 -11.26
C PHE A 142 8.46 -24.54 -11.00
N SER A 143 8.07 -24.89 -9.76
CA SER A 143 6.68 -24.96 -9.33
C SER A 143 6.39 -23.97 -8.20
N GLN A 144 5.10 -23.72 -7.97
CA GLN A 144 4.61 -22.74 -7.01
C GLN A 144 3.54 -23.36 -6.12
N SER A 145 3.53 -22.91 -4.86
CA SER A 145 2.44 -23.14 -3.92
C SER A 145 1.44 -21.99 -4.01
N ILE A 146 0.14 -22.31 -3.99
CA ILE A 146 -0.94 -21.34 -4.13
C ILE A 146 -1.88 -21.48 -2.93
N LEU A 147 -1.96 -20.44 -2.14
CA LEU A 147 -2.98 -20.26 -1.11
C LEU A 147 -4.11 -19.42 -1.68
N ARG A 148 -5.33 -19.94 -1.65
CA ARG A 148 -6.52 -19.19 -2.02
C ARG A 148 -7.23 -18.74 -0.76
N ILE A 149 -7.44 -17.44 -0.61
CA ILE A 149 -8.32 -16.86 0.40
C ILE A 149 -9.70 -16.65 -0.23
N VAL A 150 -10.74 -16.95 0.53
CA VAL A 150 -12.15 -16.88 0.12
C VAL A 150 -12.87 -15.86 0.99
N ASN A 151 -13.62 -14.95 0.38
CA ASN A 151 -14.57 -14.10 1.06
C ASN A 151 -15.74 -14.95 1.56
N SER A 152 -15.65 -15.46 2.79
CA SER A 152 -16.66 -16.34 3.39
C SER A 152 -17.52 -15.58 4.41
N GLU A 153 -18.67 -16.18 4.76
CA GLU A 153 -19.50 -15.69 5.87
C GLU A 153 -18.85 -15.89 7.24
N SER A 154 -17.81 -16.73 7.35
CA SER A 154 -17.04 -16.90 8.59
C SER A 154 -16.08 -15.76 8.87
N LEU A 155 -15.80 -14.89 7.88
CA LEU A 155 -15.10 -13.64 8.11
C LEU A 155 -16.09 -12.62 8.67
N GLU A 156 -15.95 -12.32 9.96
CA GLU A 156 -16.66 -11.23 10.60
C GLU A 156 -16.21 -9.89 10.02
N LEU A 157 -17.17 -8.98 9.92
CA LEU A 157 -16.93 -7.64 9.43
C LEU A 157 -15.99 -6.90 10.38
N GLU A 158 -15.04 -6.16 9.81
CA GLU A 158 -14.05 -5.33 10.52
C GLU A 158 -13.10 -6.08 11.45
N THR A 159 -13.03 -7.40 11.36
CA THR A 159 -12.09 -8.22 12.14
C THR A 159 -10.80 -8.44 11.36
N ASP A 160 -9.67 -8.12 11.98
CA ASP A 160 -8.33 -8.38 11.46
C ASP A 160 -7.96 -9.85 11.74
N TYR A 161 -7.76 -10.63 10.68
CA TYR A 161 -7.38 -12.04 10.75
C TYR A 161 -5.95 -12.26 10.29
N LEU A 162 -5.25 -13.22 10.90
CA LEU A 162 -3.89 -13.60 10.54
C LEU A 162 -3.82 -15.09 10.22
N LEU A 163 -3.09 -15.43 9.16
CA LEU A 163 -2.65 -16.78 8.83
C LEU A 163 -1.14 -16.77 8.61
N ALA A 164 -0.41 -17.72 9.20
CA ALA A 164 1.01 -17.90 8.95
C ALA A 164 1.25 -19.15 8.10
N LEU A 165 2.17 -19.07 7.13
CA LEU A 165 2.63 -20.19 6.33
C LEU A 165 4.14 -20.32 6.43
N GLU A 166 4.59 -21.55 6.59
CA GLU A 166 6.01 -21.88 6.68
C GLU A 166 6.44 -22.73 5.50
N LEU A 167 7.67 -22.49 5.04
CA LEU A 167 8.35 -23.42 4.15
C LEU A 167 8.94 -24.55 5.00
N GLY A 168 8.58 -25.79 4.71
CA GLY A 168 9.01 -26.96 5.46
C GLY A 168 10.52 -27.24 5.31
N PRO A 169 11.18 -27.74 6.36
CA PRO A 169 12.60 -28.06 6.32
C PRO A 169 12.90 -29.21 5.36
N GLN A 170 14.07 -29.19 4.72
CA GLN A 170 14.52 -30.26 3.82
C GLN A 170 15.98 -30.65 4.10
N GLU A 171 16.27 -31.95 4.05
CA GLU A 171 17.62 -32.44 4.28
C GLU A 171 18.61 -31.88 3.25
N GLY A 172 19.69 -31.29 3.74
CA GLY A 172 20.70 -30.62 2.93
C GLY A 172 20.38 -29.16 2.61
N PHE A 173 19.27 -28.62 3.13
CA PHE A 173 18.86 -27.23 2.93
C PHE A 173 18.54 -26.56 4.26
N VAL A 174 18.87 -25.28 4.35
CA VAL A 174 18.48 -24.39 5.46
C VAL A 174 17.72 -23.21 4.87
N ILE A 175 16.72 -22.72 5.60
CA ILE A 175 15.98 -21.53 5.19
C ILE A 175 16.73 -20.31 5.72
N ASP A 176 16.77 -19.25 4.93
CA ASP A 176 17.42 -17.99 5.31
C ASP A 176 16.78 -17.39 6.58
N GLU A 177 17.60 -16.76 7.41
CA GLU A 177 17.17 -16.29 8.74
C GLU A 177 16.10 -15.19 8.61
N GLY A 178 14.99 -15.33 9.36
CA GLY A 178 13.87 -14.38 9.29
C GLY A 178 13.01 -14.46 8.03
N ASN A 179 13.28 -15.41 7.12
CA ASN A 179 12.58 -15.58 5.85
C ASN A 179 11.71 -16.85 5.80
N GLY A 180 11.60 -17.59 6.90
CA GLY A 180 10.89 -18.87 6.94
C GLY A 180 9.36 -18.81 7.07
N VAL A 181 8.79 -17.66 7.46
CA VAL A 181 7.36 -17.52 7.77
C VAL A 181 6.75 -16.39 6.95
N LEU A 182 5.72 -16.70 6.16
CA LEU A 182 4.88 -15.75 5.46
C LEU A 182 3.62 -15.48 6.28
N TYR A 183 3.40 -14.21 6.61
CA TYR A 183 2.18 -13.75 7.26
C TYR A 183 1.18 -13.27 6.22
N ILE A 184 -0.07 -13.72 6.32
CA ILE A 184 -1.20 -13.25 5.52
C ILE A 184 -2.18 -12.57 6.45
N HIS A 185 -2.39 -11.28 6.24
CA HIS A 185 -3.40 -10.53 6.94
C HIS A 185 -4.66 -10.50 6.08
N VAL A 186 -5.79 -10.96 6.63
CA VAL A 186 -7.07 -11.00 5.93
C VAL A 186 -8.08 -10.17 6.69
N LYS A 187 -8.86 -9.38 5.97
CA LYS A 187 -9.96 -8.63 6.57
C LYS A 187 -11.13 -8.58 5.62
N ARG A 188 -12.32 -8.89 6.15
CA ARG A 188 -13.57 -8.56 5.47
C ARG A 188 -14.09 -7.27 6.12
N LYS A 189 -14.09 -6.19 5.36
CA LYS A 189 -14.59 -4.89 5.84
C LYS A 189 -16.11 -4.91 5.84
N GLY A 190 -16.76 -4.22 6.77
CA GLY A 190 -18.21 -4.18 6.78
C GLY A 190 -18.90 -2.98 7.42
N GLY A 191 -20.12 -2.78 6.94
CA GLY A 191 -20.96 -1.63 7.28
C GLY A 191 -20.79 -0.48 6.29
N SER A 192 -21.64 0.53 6.44
CA SER A 192 -21.72 1.78 5.68
C SER A 192 -20.48 2.70 5.74
N GLY A 193 -19.33 2.16 6.17
CA GLY A 193 -18.00 2.75 6.16
C GLY A 193 -17.13 2.27 4.98
N GLU A 194 -17.63 1.36 4.15
CA GLU A 194 -17.16 1.35 2.76
C GLU A 194 -17.58 2.67 2.11
N PRO A 195 -16.75 3.33 1.28
CA PRO A 195 -17.22 4.32 0.33
C PRO A 195 -18.47 3.77 -0.37
N ALA A 196 -19.65 4.19 0.08
CA ALA A 196 -20.94 3.82 -0.51
C ALA A 196 -21.16 4.59 -1.82
N GLY A 197 -20.10 4.69 -2.62
CA GLY A 197 -19.86 5.85 -3.45
C GLY A 197 -18.56 6.57 -3.13
N ALA A 198 -17.90 7.09 -4.16
CA ALA A 198 -16.84 8.08 -4.06
C ALA A 198 -17.12 9.17 -5.09
N ALA A 199 -16.76 10.40 -4.75
CA ALA A 199 -16.92 11.52 -5.65
C ALA A 199 -16.03 11.31 -6.87
N ASP A 200 -16.63 11.41 -8.04
CA ASP A 200 -15.95 11.26 -9.31
C ASP A 200 -15.34 12.59 -9.74
N PHE A 201 -14.03 12.59 -9.92
CA PHE A 201 -13.26 13.71 -10.43
C PHE A 201 -12.81 13.45 -11.87
N ARG A 202 -13.12 12.30 -12.47
CA ARG A 202 -12.70 11.98 -13.83
C ARG A 202 -13.27 13.00 -14.83
N PRO A 203 -12.65 13.13 -16.02
CA PRO A 203 -13.17 13.96 -17.08
C PRO A 203 -14.61 13.59 -17.44
N MET A 204 -15.50 14.57 -17.40
CA MET A 204 -16.91 14.39 -17.75
C MET A 204 -17.08 14.24 -19.27
N SER A 205 -17.93 13.29 -19.71
CA SER A 205 -18.28 13.11 -21.12
C SER A 205 -19.11 14.28 -21.65
N GLY A 206 -18.83 14.74 -22.88
CA GLY A 206 -19.73 15.63 -23.61
C GLY A 206 -19.35 17.11 -23.64
N ASP A 207 -18.19 17.49 -23.12
CA ASP A 207 -17.63 18.83 -23.33
C ASP A 207 -16.17 18.70 -23.78
N ASN A 208 -15.99 18.46 -25.08
CA ASN A 208 -14.71 18.56 -25.77
C ASN A 208 -14.37 20.04 -26.03
N ALA A 209 -14.57 20.92 -25.03
CA ALA A 209 -14.13 22.30 -25.14
C ALA A 209 -12.60 22.28 -25.19
N LEU A 210 -12.09 22.22 -26.43
CA LEU A 210 -10.74 22.62 -26.77
C LEU A 210 -10.51 24.02 -26.19
N ASP A 211 -9.25 24.35 -25.90
CA ASP A 211 -8.92 25.73 -25.55
C ASP A 211 -9.43 26.73 -26.63
N PRO A 212 -9.40 28.04 -26.39
CA PRO A 212 -9.75 29.03 -27.41
C PRO A 212 -8.97 28.89 -28.74
N GLU A 213 -7.90 28.09 -28.77
CA GLU A 213 -7.03 27.82 -29.92
C GLU A 213 -7.32 26.48 -30.62
N GLY A 214 -8.26 25.68 -30.11
CA GLY A 214 -8.66 24.39 -30.72
C GLY A 214 -7.69 23.24 -30.46
N VAL A 215 -6.80 23.31 -29.46
CA VAL A 215 -5.74 22.31 -29.23
C VAL A 215 -5.98 21.45 -28.00
N ASP A 216 -5.67 20.16 -28.15
CA ASP A 216 -5.86 19.13 -27.14
C ASP A 216 -4.62 18.98 -26.21
N LEU A 217 -4.55 19.74 -25.10
CA LEU A 217 -3.41 19.77 -24.17
C LEU A 217 -3.46 18.82 -22.93
N GLY A 218 -3.90 17.56 -23.04
CA GLY A 218 -3.84 16.54 -21.95
C GLY A 218 -5.17 16.05 -21.31
N ILE A 219 -5.10 15.14 -20.32
CA ILE A 219 -6.20 14.21 -19.93
C ILE A 219 -7.32 14.80 -19.01
N ASN A 220 -7.13 15.94 -18.31
CA ASN A 220 -7.99 16.33 -17.14
C ASN A 220 -8.66 17.72 -17.21
N ARG A 221 -9.36 18.06 -18.28
CA ARG A 221 -9.69 19.46 -18.62
C ARG A 221 -11.01 20.01 -18.12
N ASN A 222 -11.86 19.10 -17.67
CA ASN A 222 -13.27 19.36 -17.39
C ASN A 222 -13.74 18.59 -16.18
N ASN A 223 -12.78 18.28 -15.31
CA ASN A 223 -12.98 17.51 -14.11
C ASN A 223 -13.88 18.33 -13.18
N LEU A 224 -14.78 17.63 -12.50
CA LEU A 224 -15.42 18.23 -11.34
C LEU A 224 -14.34 18.44 -10.28
N TYR A 225 -14.44 19.57 -9.60
CA TYR A 225 -13.64 19.85 -8.42
C TYR A 225 -14.57 20.40 -7.36
N TYR A 226 -14.12 20.37 -6.11
CA TYR A 226 -14.92 20.87 -5.00
C TYR A 226 -14.20 22.03 -4.35
N THR A 227 -14.95 23.02 -3.91
CA THR A 227 -14.39 24.24 -3.33
C THR A 227 -15.17 24.65 -2.10
N LEU A 228 -14.42 25.10 -1.10
CA LEU A 228 -14.91 25.77 0.09
C LEU A 228 -14.35 27.19 0.10
N THR A 229 -15.22 28.18 0.28
CA THR A 229 -14.86 29.58 0.55
C THR A 229 -15.19 29.92 1.99
N GLY A 230 -14.36 30.73 2.65
CA GLY A 230 -14.54 31.05 4.07
C GLY A 230 -14.03 29.95 5.00
N ALA A 231 -12.98 29.23 4.58
CA ALA A 231 -12.34 28.15 5.33
C ALA A 231 -11.45 28.67 6.48
N ASP A 232 -11.91 29.65 7.25
CA ASP A 232 -11.10 30.38 8.23
C ASP A 232 -10.60 29.47 9.37
N ALA A 233 -11.39 28.47 9.78
CA ALA A 233 -10.99 27.48 10.78
C ALA A 233 -9.87 26.52 10.32
N MET A 234 -9.57 26.52 9.02
CA MET A 234 -8.47 25.78 8.42
C MET A 234 -7.21 26.65 8.28
N SER A 235 -7.15 27.79 8.96
CA SER A 235 -6.02 28.72 8.97
C SER A 235 -5.51 28.92 10.41
N GLY A 236 -4.22 29.24 10.55
CA GLY A 236 -3.59 29.53 11.85
C GLY A 236 -3.52 28.33 12.79
N MET A 237 -3.55 27.11 12.26
CA MET A 237 -3.63 25.87 13.04
C MET A 237 -2.29 25.56 13.72
N SER A 238 -2.28 25.40 15.04
CA SER A 238 -1.08 25.04 15.81
C SER A 238 -0.73 23.55 15.69
N ALA A 239 -1.74 22.72 15.43
CA ALA A 239 -1.61 21.35 14.99
C ALA A 239 -2.77 21.04 14.03
N CYS A 240 -2.56 20.14 13.08
CA CYS A 240 -3.63 19.74 12.16
C CYS A 240 -3.35 18.39 11.50
N THR A 241 -4.43 17.80 10.98
CA THR A 241 -4.35 16.68 10.04
C THR A 241 -5.32 16.93 8.91
N ILE A 242 -4.89 16.71 7.68
CA ILE A 242 -5.78 16.49 6.55
C ILE A 242 -5.54 15.09 6.00
N GLU A 243 -6.61 14.32 5.82
CA GLU A 243 -6.54 12.95 5.34
C GLU A 243 -7.69 12.62 4.41
N GLY A 244 -7.55 11.54 3.64
CA GLY A 244 -8.61 11.03 2.78
C GLY A 244 -8.13 9.88 1.91
N LEU A 245 -9.10 9.22 1.29
CA LEU A 245 -8.87 8.15 0.32
C LEU A 245 -8.80 8.75 -1.08
N ILE A 246 -7.80 8.32 -1.85
CA ILE A 246 -7.68 8.66 -3.26
C ILE A 246 -7.54 7.40 -4.11
N TYR A 247 -8.19 7.40 -5.27
CA TYR A 247 -7.98 6.44 -6.34
C TYR A 247 -7.58 7.21 -7.58
N VAL A 248 -6.40 6.95 -8.11
CA VAL A 248 -5.93 7.60 -9.35
C VAL A 248 -6.21 6.67 -10.52
N ASP A 249 -7.01 7.14 -11.49
CA ASP A 249 -7.31 6.36 -12.69
C ASP A 249 -6.15 6.43 -13.70
N SER A 250 -5.58 7.62 -13.87
CA SER A 250 -4.33 7.80 -14.61
C SER A 250 -3.53 9.03 -14.16
N PHE A 251 -2.21 8.97 -14.30
CA PHE A 251 -1.34 10.13 -14.14
C PHE A 251 -1.22 10.95 -15.45
N LYS A 252 -0.58 12.12 -15.38
CA LYS A 252 -0.17 12.86 -16.58
C LYS A 252 0.99 12.14 -17.26
N GLU A 253 1.11 12.34 -18.57
CA GLU A 253 2.27 11.86 -19.32
C GLU A 253 3.54 12.59 -18.86
N ASP A 254 4.65 11.87 -18.68
CA ASP A 254 5.92 12.48 -18.25
C ASP A 254 6.41 13.56 -19.25
N SER A 255 6.05 13.41 -20.53
CA SER A 255 6.30 14.40 -21.58
C SER A 255 5.68 15.79 -21.31
N GLU A 256 4.63 15.88 -20.48
CA GLU A 256 3.99 17.15 -20.11
C GLU A 256 4.86 17.99 -19.15
N ARG A 257 5.90 17.43 -18.52
CA ARG A 257 6.69 18.14 -17.49
C ARG A 257 7.53 19.29 -18.03
N GLY A 258 7.98 19.19 -19.28
CA GLY A 258 8.71 20.27 -19.96
C GLY A 258 7.80 21.41 -20.45
N ASN A 259 6.48 21.22 -20.40
CA ASN A 259 5.52 22.21 -20.86
C ASN A 259 5.25 23.23 -19.75
N GLY A 260 5.51 24.52 -20.01
CA GLY A 260 5.33 25.60 -19.03
C GLY A 260 3.89 25.84 -18.55
N THR A 261 2.89 25.29 -19.24
CA THR A 261 1.47 25.37 -18.88
C THR A 261 1.01 24.14 -18.10
N LEU A 262 1.36 22.93 -18.57
CA LEU A 262 0.90 21.66 -18.01
C LEU A 262 1.75 21.19 -16.83
N ALA A 263 3.07 21.20 -17.02
CA ALA A 263 4.08 20.73 -16.07
C ALA A 263 3.83 19.31 -15.49
N GLY A 264 3.02 18.49 -16.16
CA GLY A 264 2.63 17.15 -15.69
C GLY A 264 1.83 17.16 -14.38
N ILE A 265 1.15 18.26 -14.06
CA ILE A 265 0.50 18.47 -12.75
C ILE A 265 -0.94 17.93 -12.72
N SER A 266 -1.29 17.24 -11.63
CA SER A 266 -2.67 16.94 -11.22
C SER A 266 -2.87 17.33 -9.76
N SER A 267 -3.83 18.21 -9.46
CA SER A 267 -4.05 18.77 -8.11
C SER A 267 -4.85 17.82 -7.25
N VAL A 268 -4.46 17.61 -5.99
CA VAL A 268 -5.20 16.77 -5.03
C VAL A 268 -5.97 17.68 -4.07
N TRP A 269 -5.28 18.41 -3.20
CA TRP A 269 -5.89 19.27 -2.18
C TRP A 269 -5.22 20.65 -2.13
N GLY A 270 -5.93 21.69 -1.71
CA GLY A 270 -5.41 23.04 -1.52
C GLY A 270 -5.59 23.96 -2.72
N TYR A 271 -5.07 25.18 -2.62
CA TYR A 271 -5.35 26.26 -3.58
C TYR A 271 -4.10 27.08 -3.93
N GLU A 272 -3.98 27.39 -5.21
CA GLU A 272 -2.91 28.19 -5.85
C GLU A 272 -3.56 29.17 -6.82
N ALA A 273 -3.09 30.42 -6.81
CA ALA A 273 -3.50 31.45 -7.74
C ALA A 273 -2.30 32.34 -8.11
N SER A 274 -2.34 32.89 -9.33
CA SER A 274 -1.27 33.78 -9.80
C SER A 274 -1.14 35.01 -8.89
N GLY A 275 0.09 35.29 -8.45
CA GLY A 275 0.40 36.43 -7.58
C GLY A 275 -0.02 36.26 -6.11
N VAL A 276 -0.44 35.06 -5.70
CA VAL A 276 -0.84 34.75 -4.32
C VAL A 276 0.15 33.71 -3.75
N PRO A 277 0.74 33.95 -2.56
CA PRO A 277 1.52 32.93 -1.86
C PRO A 277 0.71 31.66 -1.63
N VAL A 278 1.33 30.49 -1.79
CA VAL A 278 0.67 29.21 -1.58
C VAL A 278 0.82 28.79 -0.12
N ASP A 279 -0.28 28.84 0.62
CA ASP A 279 -0.31 28.37 2.02
C ASP A 279 -0.24 26.84 2.09
N PHE A 280 -1.06 26.15 1.31
CA PHE A 280 -1.10 24.69 1.22
C PHE A 280 -1.55 24.22 -0.17
N LEU A 281 -0.80 23.27 -0.74
CA LEU A 281 -1.15 22.57 -1.97
C LEU A 281 -0.54 21.17 -1.97
N LEU A 282 -1.34 20.17 -2.26
CA LEU A 282 -0.91 18.81 -2.54
C LEU A 282 -1.22 18.49 -4.00
N ARG A 283 -0.23 18.04 -4.76
CA ARG A 283 -0.38 17.72 -6.17
C ARG A 283 0.53 16.58 -6.60
N PHE A 284 0.09 15.85 -7.61
CA PHE A 284 0.92 14.94 -8.39
C PHE A 284 1.68 15.73 -9.46
N GLY A 285 2.95 15.39 -9.66
CA GLY A 285 3.78 15.97 -10.71
C GLY A 285 4.12 17.45 -10.52
N ASP A 286 5.17 17.87 -11.24
CA ASP A 286 5.64 19.25 -11.42
C ASP A 286 6.75 19.19 -12.48
N ALA A 287 7.26 20.34 -12.95
CA ALA A 287 8.39 20.35 -13.88
C ALA A 287 9.59 19.52 -13.38
N SER A 288 9.78 19.44 -12.06
CA SER A 288 10.86 18.68 -11.39
C SER A 288 10.40 17.39 -10.70
N VAL A 289 9.11 17.03 -10.75
CA VAL A 289 8.53 15.88 -10.05
C VAL A 289 7.81 15.00 -11.05
N SER A 290 8.05 13.69 -11.02
CA SER A 290 7.36 12.76 -11.93
C SER A 290 5.85 12.75 -11.66
N PRO A 291 5.01 12.49 -12.69
CA PRO A 291 3.55 12.61 -12.54
C PRO A 291 2.93 11.60 -11.56
N ASP A 292 3.64 10.51 -11.26
CA ASP A 292 3.25 9.43 -10.33
C ASP A 292 3.73 9.68 -8.88
N ARG A 293 4.31 10.85 -8.60
CA ARG A 293 4.80 11.26 -7.28
C ARG A 293 4.12 12.53 -6.80
N LEU A 294 3.91 12.61 -5.50
CA LEU A 294 3.33 13.80 -4.85
C LEU A 294 4.40 14.85 -4.51
N GLN A 295 4.00 16.11 -4.65
CA GLN A 295 4.65 17.29 -4.12
C GLN A 295 3.69 17.98 -3.15
N LEU A 296 4.15 18.16 -1.90
CA LEU A 296 3.49 18.95 -0.89
C LEU A 296 4.09 20.36 -0.89
N VAL A 297 3.25 21.38 -0.98
CA VAL A 297 3.63 22.79 -0.85
C VAL A 297 3.02 23.33 0.42
N VAL A 298 3.84 23.91 1.29
CA VAL A 298 3.42 24.56 2.53
C VAL A 298 4.17 25.88 2.67
N SER A 299 3.44 27.00 2.72
CA SER A 299 4.03 28.35 2.79
C SER A 299 5.12 28.56 1.71
N ASP A 300 4.77 28.26 0.46
CA ASP A 300 5.64 28.23 -0.74
C ASP A 300 6.81 27.21 -0.72
N ALA A 301 7.12 26.59 0.42
CA ALA A 301 8.13 25.55 0.49
C ALA A 301 7.62 24.25 -0.15
N LYS A 302 8.42 23.67 -1.06
CA LYS A 302 8.06 22.47 -1.82
C LYS A 302 8.80 21.24 -1.29
N TYR A 303 8.05 20.19 -1.01
CA TYR A 303 8.54 18.91 -0.50
C TYR A 303 8.11 17.79 -1.43
N MET A 304 9.07 17.02 -1.93
CA MET A 304 8.80 15.83 -2.74
C MET A 304 8.56 14.64 -1.80
N ILE A 305 7.48 13.90 -2.04
CA ILE A 305 7.19 12.68 -1.30
C ILE A 305 7.95 11.52 -1.95
N ASP A 306 8.63 10.72 -1.14
CA ASP A 306 9.38 9.54 -1.61
C ASP A 306 8.49 8.30 -1.69
N TYR A 307 7.50 8.39 -2.58
CA TYR A 307 6.58 7.30 -2.86
C TYR A 307 6.08 7.39 -4.30
N THR A 308 6.21 6.29 -5.04
CA THR A 308 5.66 6.14 -6.39
C THR A 308 4.29 5.50 -6.28
N PHE A 309 3.25 6.26 -6.61
CA PHE A 309 1.89 5.76 -6.67
C PHE A 309 1.69 4.98 -7.97
N LYS A 310 0.90 3.92 -7.94
CA LYS A 310 0.41 3.26 -9.16
C LYS A 310 -1.07 3.52 -9.33
N GLU A 311 -1.47 3.60 -10.60
CA GLU A 311 -2.85 3.77 -11.01
C GLU A 311 -3.72 2.59 -10.54
N LYS A 312 -5.03 2.82 -10.57
CA LYS A 312 -6.07 1.81 -10.39
C LYS A 312 -6.06 1.07 -9.06
N GLN A 313 -5.70 1.76 -7.98
CA GLN A 313 -5.89 1.28 -6.61
C GLN A 313 -6.12 2.44 -5.66
N TRP A 314 -6.66 2.10 -4.48
CA TRP A 314 -6.91 3.07 -3.43
C TRP A 314 -5.68 3.26 -2.55
N TYR A 315 -5.47 4.49 -2.14
CA TYR A 315 -4.52 4.86 -1.10
C TYR A 315 -5.24 5.72 -0.08
N HIS A 316 -4.96 5.47 1.20
CA HIS A 316 -5.15 6.49 2.22
C HIS A 316 -3.93 7.39 2.21
N ILE A 317 -4.15 8.70 2.14
CA ILE A 317 -3.09 9.70 2.24
C ILE A 317 -3.41 10.68 3.35
N ALA A 318 -2.37 11.15 4.05
CA ALA A 318 -2.53 12.15 5.10
C ALA A 318 -1.33 13.08 5.21
N VAL A 319 -1.59 14.34 5.56
CA VAL A 319 -0.60 15.31 6.02
C VAL A 319 -0.89 15.63 7.48
N THR A 320 0.09 15.50 8.35
CA THR A 320 -0.01 15.88 9.77
C THR A 320 0.99 16.96 10.12
N TYR A 321 0.61 17.84 11.05
CA TYR A 321 1.49 18.81 11.68
C TYR A 321 1.20 18.86 13.17
N ASP A 322 2.20 18.59 14.00
CA ASP A 322 2.07 18.53 15.47
C ASP A 322 2.54 19.81 16.20
N GLY A 323 2.91 20.85 15.44
CA GLY A 323 3.51 22.08 15.96
C GLY A 323 5.03 22.13 15.78
N GLU A 324 5.69 20.98 15.59
CA GLU A 324 7.15 20.89 15.44
C GLU A 324 7.59 20.11 14.20
N LYS A 325 6.77 19.18 13.73
CA LYS A 325 7.05 18.26 12.63
C LYS A 325 5.89 18.22 11.66
N LEU A 326 6.19 18.44 10.38
CA LEU A 326 5.29 18.21 9.25
C LEU A 326 5.58 16.81 8.70
N SER A 327 4.55 15.97 8.56
CA SER A 327 4.70 14.59 8.10
C SER A 327 3.66 14.24 7.02
N PHE A 328 4.03 13.33 6.11
CA PHE A 328 3.15 12.79 5.07
C PHE A 328 3.07 11.27 5.20
N TYR A 329 1.86 10.71 5.10
CA TYR A 329 1.59 9.28 5.23
C TYR A 329 0.90 8.73 3.99
N VAL A 330 1.21 7.48 3.68
CA VAL A 330 0.51 6.64 2.71
C VAL A 330 0.16 5.32 3.40
N ASP A 331 -1.13 4.98 3.44
CA ASP A 331 -1.67 3.77 4.09
C ASP A 331 -1.19 3.64 5.54
N GLY A 332 -1.24 4.76 6.27
CA GLY A 332 -0.77 4.87 7.66
C GLY A 332 0.76 4.84 7.85
N ARG A 333 1.57 4.70 6.79
CA ARG A 333 3.04 4.66 6.87
C ARG A 333 3.65 6.01 6.53
N GLU A 334 4.54 6.53 7.37
CA GLU A 334 5.23 7.81 7.12
C GLU A 334 6.15 7.67 5.89
N ARG A 335 6.00 8.57 4.90
CA ARG A 335 6.82 8.63 3.68
C ARG A 335 7.71 9.86 3.61
N PHE A 336 7.40 10.87 4.42
CA PHE A 336 8.16 12.10 4.51
C PHE A 336 7.92 12.73 5.88
N SER A 337 8.96 13.32 6.45
CA SER A 337 8.81 14.25 7.56
C SER A 337 9.91 15.31 7.57
N THR A 338 9.60 16.47 8.12
CA THR A 338 10.56 17.56 8.30
C THR A 338 10.20 18.41 9.52
N ALA A 339 11.22 18.98 10.15
CA ALA A 339 11.00 19.95 11.22
C ALA A 339 10.41 21.24 10.65
N ARG A 340 9.36 21.74 11.28
CA ARG A 340 8.68 22.99 10.89
C ARG A 340 8.13 23.67 12.13
N GLN A 341 8.27 24.99 12.19
CA GLN A 341 7.79 25.81 13.29
C GLN A 341 6.71 26.77 12.80
N GLY A 342 5.88 27.25 13.73
CA GLY A 342 4.81 28.22 13.45
C GLY A 342 3.43 27.57 13.34
N THR A 343 2.57 28.12 12.48
CA THR A 343 1.21 27.63 12.27
C THR A 343 1.04 27.06 10.86
N MET A 344 0.04 26.22 10.65
CA MET A 344 -0.39 25.74 9.34
C MET A 344 -1.62 26.51 8.85
N ASN A 345 -1.62 26.83 7.57
CA ASN A 345 -2.79 27.31 6.85
C ASN A 345 -3.10 26.29 5.76
N LEU A 346 -4.20 25.56 5.87
CA LEU A 346 -4.65 24.63 4.84
C LEU A 346 -5.48 25.34 3.76
N ALA A 347 -6.05 26.51 4.07
CA ALA A 347 -6.77 27.35 3.13
C ALA A 347 -5.92 28.53 2.65
N THR A 348 -5.73 28.66 1.33
CA THR A 348 -5.02 29.79 0.72
C THR A 348 -6.03 30.89 0.39
N SER A 349 -5.88 32.08 0.98
CA SER A 349 -6.83 33.20 0.80
C SER A 349 -8.29 32.83 1.12
N GLY A 350 -8.49 32.03 2.18
CA GLY A 350 -9.82 31.56 2.61
C GLY A 350 -10.47 30.54 1.66
N ARG A 351 -9.72 30.00 0.69
CA ARG A 351 -10.17 28.97 -0.25
C ARG A 351 -9.47 27.66 -0.02
N PHE A 352 -10.25 26.59 -0.10
CA PHE A 352 -9.75 25.23 -0.05
C PHE A 352 -10.41 24.43 -1.18
N ASN A 353 -9.61 23.82 -2.05
CA ASN A 353 -10.10 23.05 -3.18
C ASN A 353 -9.70 21.57 -3.07
N LEU A 354 -10.55 20.71 -3.62
CA LEU A 354 -10.30 19.30 -3.86
C LEU A 354 -10.34 19.05 -5.36
N GLY A 355 -9.32 18.38 -5.90
CA GLY A 355 -9.28 17.87 -7.27
C GLY A 355 -8.92 18.86 -8.37
N GLN A 356 -8.80 20.17 -8.10
CA GLN A 356 -8.27 21.13 -9.07
C GLN A 356 -7.82 22.43 -8.42
N SER A 357 -6.67 22.95 -8.89
CA SER A 357 -6.12 24.24 -8.50
C SER A 357 -5.47 24.95 -9.69
N PHE A 358 -5.31 26.28 -9.59
CA PHE A 358 -4.73 27.18 -10.58
C PHE A 358 -5.46 27.29 -11.93
N ASN A 359 -5.62 26.21 -12.69
CA ASN A 359 -6.31 26.21 -13.98
C ASN A 359 -6.96 24.86 -14.33
N GLN A 360 -7.72 24.83 -15.44
CA GLN A 360 -8.45 23.64 -15.85
C GLN A 360 -7.56 22.47 -16.33
N TRP A 361 -6.26 22.65 -16.54
CA TRP A 361 -5.38 21.59 -17.08
C TRP A 361 -4.79 20.69 -15.98
N ARG A 362 -4.99 21.08 -14.72
CA ARG A 362 -4.40 20.47 -13.51
C ARG A 362 -5.43 19.69 -12.69
N GLY A 363 -6.52 19.23 -13.32
CA GLY A 363 -7.55 18.42 -12.65
C GLY A 363 -7.02 17.04 -12.21
N PHE A 364 -7.62 16.47 -11.18
CA PHE A 364 -7.35 15.12 -10.68
C PHE A 364 -8.11 14.08 -11.49
N ASN A 365 -7.43 13.07 -12.06
CA ASN A 365 -8.10 11.96 -12.74
C ASN A 365 -8.36 10.82 -11.78
N GLY A 366 -9.57 10.72 -11.22
CA GLY A 366 -9.86 9.65 -10.30
C GLY A 366 -11.04 9.90 -9.39
N MET A 367 -10.98 9.30 -8.21
CA MET A 367 -12.03 9.38 -7.20
C MET A 367 -11.44 9.72 -5.83
N MET A 368 -12.22 10.38 -4.98
CA MET A 368 -11.85 10.64 -3.59
C MET A 368 -12.99 10.25 -2.64
N SER A 369 -12.62 9.79 -1.44
CA SER A 369 -13.55 9.46 -0.37
C SER A 369 -12.98 9.83 1.00
N GLU A 370 -13.86 9.95 1.99
CA GLU A 370 -13.46 10.08 3.40
C GLU A 370 -12.50 11.26 3.70
N VAL A 371 -12.70 12.41 3.05
CA VAL A 371 -11.83 13.58 3.24
C VAL A 371 -12.14 14.27 4.56
N ARG A 372 -11.12 14.42 5.41
CA ARG A 372 -11.28 14.95 6.78
C ARG A 372 -10.21 15.98 7.09
N VAL A 373 -10.59 16.96 7.91
CA VAL A 373 -9.69 17.94 8.50
C VAL A 373 -9.84 17.92 10.02
N TRP A 374 -8.72 17.83 10.72
CA TRP A 374 -8.62 17.84 12.17
C TRP A 374 -7.75 18.99 12.66
N ASN A 375 -8.04 19.52 13.84
CA ASN A 375 -7.21 20.51 14.53
C ASN A 375 -6.16 19.87 15.47
N VAL A 376 -5.91 18.58 15.30
CA VAL A 376 -4.88 17.80 16.01
C VAL A 376 -4.05 17.00 15.00
N ALA A 377 -2.81 16.71 15.35
CA ALA A 377 -2.00 15.74 14.61
C ALA A 377 -2.45 14.32 14.97
N ARG A 378 -2.96 13.57 13.98
CA ARG A 378 -3.29 12.16 14.14
C ARG A 378 -2.01 11.33 14.06
N THR A 379 -1.92 10.30 14.88
CA THR A 379 -0.79 9.36 14.87
C THR A 379 -0.87 8.40 13.69
N ALA A 380 0.24 7.78 13.29
CA ALA A 380 0.28 6.75 12.25
C ALA A 380 -0.73 5.61 12.51
N LYS A 381 -0.85 5.18 13.78
CA LYS A 381 -1.84 4.18 14.21
C LYS A 381 -3.25 4.69 14.00
N GLU A 382 -3.56 5.90 14.44
CA GLU A 382 -4.90 6.47 14.24
C GLU A 382 -5.24 6.67 12.76
N LEU A 383 -4.27 7.03 11.92
CA LEU A 383 -4.46 7.15 10.48
C LEU A 383 -4.74 5.78 9.84
N LYS A 384 -4.00 4.75 10.21
CA LYS A 384 -4.23 3.37 9.75
C LYS A 384 -5.59 2.85 10.22
N ASP A 385 -5.88 3.02 11.50
CA ASP A 385 -7.07 2.53 12.19
C ASP A 385 -8.32 3.40 11.94
N ASN A 386 -8.21 4.54 11.25
CA ASN A 386 -9.37 5.37 10.89
C ASN A 386 -9.49 5.65 9.39
N ALA A 387 -8.54 5.20 8.54
CA ALA A 387 -8.53 5.46 7.10
C ALA A 387 -9.86 5.16 6.37
N ILE A 388 -10.64 4.22 6.90
CA ILE A 388 -11.94 3.75 6.38
C ILE A 388 -13.02 3.65 7.47
N TYR A 389 -12.69 3.98 8.73
CA TYR A 389 -13.59 3.71 9.85
C TYR A 389 -14.50 4.92 10.10
N LEU A 390 -15.62 4.65 10.78
CA LEU A 390 -16.51 5.68 11.31
C LEU A 390 -15.74 6.54 12.31
N VAL A 391 -15.59 7.82 11.99
CA VAL A 391 -15.21 8.81 12.99
C VAL A 391 -16.35 8.90 14.01
N ASP A 392 -16.05 8.76 15.30
CA ASP A 392 -17.03 9.07 16.35
C ASP A 392 -17.33 10.57 16.33
N MET A 393 -18.39 10.91 15.61
CA MET A 393 -18.89 12.26 15.42
C MET A 393 -19.42 12.87 16.72
N ALA A 394 -19.82 12.04 17.70
CA ALA A 394 -20.40 12.50 18.95
C ALA A 394 -19.34 12.95 19.97
N ALA A 395 -18.05 12.68 19.71
CA ALA A 395 -16.95 12.91 20.65
C ALA A 395 -15.86 13.88 20.17
N SER A 396 -15.78 14.22 18.88
CA SER A 396 -14.58 14.86 18.33
C SER A 396 -14.69 16.38 18.17
N GLY A 397 -14.54 17.12 19.28
CA GLY A 397 -14.26 18.57 19.24
C GLY A 397 -12.98 18.96 18.48
N SER A 398 -12.24 17.95 17.99
CA SER A 398 -11.07 18.09 17.15
C SER A 398 -11.31 17.93 15.65
N LEU A 399 -12.47 17.44 15.23
CA LEU A 399 -12.83 17.30 13.81
C LEU A 399 -13.36 18.65 13.30
N VAL A 400 -12.63 19.25 12.36
CA VAL A 400 -12.95 20.57 11.79
C VAL A 400 -13.94 20.43 10.64
N ALA A 401 -13.70 19.48 9.73
CA ALA A 401 -14.59 19.19 8.61
C ALA A 401 -14.48 17.72 8.21
N TYR A 402 -15.58 17.15 7.72
CA TYR A 402 -15.60 15.79 7.21
C TYR A 402 -16.58 15.64 6.04
N TRP A 403 -16.01 15.39 4.87
CA TRP A 403 -16.75 15.07 3.66
C TRP A 403 -16.56 13.59 3.33
N LYS A 404 -17.63 12.80 3.48
CA LYS A 404 -17.62 11.38 3.10
C LYS A 404 -17.40 11.15 1.61
N MET A 405 -17.81 12.14 0.81
CA MET A 405 -17.75 12.11 -0.65
C MET A 405 -18.52 10.93 -1.27
N ASN A 406 -19.56 10.42 -0.60
CA ASN A 406 -20.34 9.26 -1.05
C ASN A 406 -21.79 9.62 -1.45
N ALA A 407 -22.20 10.87 -1.26
CA ALA A 407 -23.53 11.35 -1.62
C ALA A 407 -23.52 12.87 -1.78
N ALA A 408 -24.45 13.39 -2.58
CA ALA A 408 -24.74 14.81 -2.59
C ALA A 408 -25.60 15.20 -1.38
N MET A 409 -25.43 16.42 -0.88
CA MET A 409 -26.22 16.98 0.21
C MET A 409 -27.70 17.08 -0.20
N ALA A 410 -28.59 16.51 0.62
CA ALA A 410 -30.02 16.54 0.38
C ALA A 410 -30.54 17.99 0.29
N GLY A 411 -31.36 18.29 -0.73
CA GLY A 411 -31.91 19.63 -0.93
C GLY A 411 -30.97 20.65 -1.58
N SER A 412 -29.70 20.30 -1.83
CA SER A 412 -28.75 21.16 -2.58
C SER A 412 -28.98 21.14 -4.09
N GLY A 413 -29.90 20.31 -4.58
CA GLY A 413 -30.06 20.01 -6.01
C GLY A 413 -28.80 19.37 -6.59
N ASP A 414 -28.12 18.52 -5.82
CA ASP A 414 -26.87 17.83 -6.15
C ASP A 414 -25.70 18.77 -6.47
N THR A 415 -25.60 19.92 -5.80
CA THR A 415 -24.51 20.90 -6.02
C THR A 415 -23.51 20.97 -4.87
N MET A 416 -23.77 20.27 -3.76
CA MET A 416 -22.93 20.31 -2.57
C MET A 416 -22.72 18.91 -2.00
N ILE A 417 -21.63 18.71 -1.27
CA ILE A 417 -21.41 17.58 -0.37
C ILE A 417 -21.43 18.14 1.06
N GLU A 418 -22.21 17.48 1.90
CA GLU A 418 -22.43 17.88 3.30
C GLU A 418 -21.15 17.68 4.13
N ASP A 419 -20.85 18.65 4.98
CA ASP A 419 -19.89 18.52 6.07
C ASP A 419 -20.54 17.78 7.24
N MET A 420 -20.20 16.50 7.35
CA MET A 420 -20.73 15.62 8.38
C MET A 420 -20.32 16.06 9.78
N SER A 421 -19.23 16.85 9.95
CA SER A 421 -18.74 17.28 11.27
C SER A 421 -19.75 18.16 12.02
N GLY A 422 -20.72 18.74 11.31
CA GLY A 422 -21.72 19.65 11.88
C GLY A 422 -21.21 21.09 12.05
N ASN A 423 -20.01 21.42 11.54
CA ASN A 423 -19.43 22.76 11.63
C ASN A 423 -19.82 23.67 10.45
N GLY A 424 -20.54 23.15 9.46
CA GLY A 424 -21.11 23.94 8.35
C GLY A 424 -20.11 24.25 7.24
N TYR A 425 -19.06 23.44 7.08
CA TYR A 425 -18.08 23.57 6.00
C TYR A 425 -18.46 22.77 4.75
N ASP A 426 -19.74 22.81 4.35
CA ASP A 426 -20.21 22.12 3.15
C ASP A 426 -19.39 22.57 1.92
N ILE A 427 -19.01 21.62 1.06
CA ILE A 427 -18.23 21.91 -0.15
C ILE A 427 -19.13 21.97 -1.38
N THR A 428 -18.88 22.93 -2.25
CA THR A 428 -19.64 23.11 -3.49
C THR A 428 -18.91 22.48 -4.66
N VAL A 429 -19.62 21.71 -5.48
CA VAL A 429 -19.09 21.19 -6.74
C VAL A 429 -18.99 22.31 -7.76
N ALA A 430 -17.84 22.39 -8.41
CA ALA A 430 -17.53 23.38 -9.41
C ALA A 430 -16.87 22.72 -10.63
N ARG A 431 -16.80 23.49 -11.71
CA ARG A 431 -16.18 23.05 -12.97
C ARG A 431 -15.55 24.25 -13.65
N GLN A 432 -14.25 24.18 -13.92
CA GLN A 432 -13.54 25.27 -14.59
C GLN A 432 -13.59 25.01 -16.09
N GLY A 433 -13.91 26.03 -16.88
CA GLY A 433 -14.07 25.89 -18.34
C GLY A 433 -15.48 25.50 -18.80
N ALA A 434 -16.44 25.24 -17.89
CA ALA A 434 -17.84 25.06 -18.27
C ALA A 434 -18.47 26.38 -18.74
N SER A 435 -19.31 26.32 -19.79
CA SER A 435 -20.19 27.43 -20.17
C SER A 435 -21.07 27.84 -18.98
N SER A 436 -21.38 29.13 -18.84
CA SER A 436 -22.24 29.69 -17.77
C SER A 436 -23.66 29.11 -17.73
N THR A 437 -24.03 28.28 -18.71
CA THR A 437 -25.34 27.62 -18.83
C THR A 437 -25.38 26.22 -18.21
N VAL A 438 -24.24 25.62 -17.83
CA VAL A 438 -24.18 24.29 -17.23
C VAL A 438 -23.97 24.43 -15.72
N THR A 439 -24.92 23.90 -14.93
CA THR A 439 -24.75 23.78 -13.48
C THR A 439 -24.01 22.47 -13.17
N PRO A 440 -22.80 22.50 -12.60
CA PRO A 440 -22.09 21.30 -12.18
C PRO A 440 -22.91 20.53 -11.14
N LYS A 441 -22.83 19.21 -11.18
CA LYS A 441 -23.52 18.31 -10.24
C LYS A 441 -22.52 17.34 -9.64
N VAL A 442 -22.72 16.99 -8.37
CA VAL A 442 -21.98 15.94 -7.69
C VAL A 442 -22.23 14.63 -8.44
N VAL A 443 -21.15 13.93 -8.78
CA VAL A 443 -21.21 12.60 -9.38
C VAL A 443 -20.57 11.63 -8.41
N ILE A 444 -21.31 10.57 -8.08
CA ILE A 444 -20.85 9.52 -7.17
C ILE A 444 -20.72 8.22 -7.97
N ASN A 445 -19.53 7.61 -7.93
CA ASN A 445 -19.31 6.27 -8.47
C ASN A 445 -19.52 5.24 -7.36
N ASN A 446 -20.51 4.36 -7.51
CA ASN A 446 -20.83 3.32 -6.52
C ASN A 446 -20.15 1.96 -6.82
N ASP A 447 -19.52 1.81 -7.98
CA ASP A 447 -18.84 0.58 -8.39
C ASP A 447 -17.35 0.66 -8.02
N ILE A 448 -17.05 0.64 -6.71
CA ILE A 448 -15.70 0.83 -6.19
C ILE A 448 -15.12 -0.49 -5.68
N ASP A 449 -13.97 -0.91 -6.22
CA ASP A 449 -13.14 -1.98 -5.65
C ASP A 449 -12.12 -1.38 -4.67
N ILE A 450 -12.38 -1.48 -3.35
CA ILE A 450 -11.62 -0.80 -2.28
C ILE A 450 -10.42 -1.62 -1.81
N ASN A 451 -9.62 -2.12 -2.75
CA ASN A 451 -8.32 -2.70 -2.42
C ASN A 451 -7.35 -1.58 -2.02
N ILE A 452 -7.46 -1.13 -0.77
CA ILE A 452 -6.44 -0.34 -0.07
C ILE A 452 -5.35 -1.33 0.33
N ARG A 453 -4.15 -1.16 -0.20
CA ARG A 453 -3.01 -2.08 0.00
C ARG A 453 -2.10 -1.65 1.14
#